data_AF-A0A423J316-F1
#
_entry.id   AF-A0A423J316-F1
#
_cell.length_a   1.000
_cell.length_b   1.000
_cell.length_c   1.000
_cell.angle_alpha   90.00
_cell.angle_beta   90.00
_cell.angle_gamma   90.00
#
_symmetry.space_group_name_H-M   'P 1'
#
loop_
_entity.id
_entity.type
_entity.pdbx_description
1 polymer ?
#
loop_
_entity_poly.entity_id
_entity_poly.type
_entity_poly.pdbx_seq_one_letter_code
_entity_poly.pdbx_strand_id
1 'polypeptide(L)'
;MIHHVVGLFTHPDQEWKEIRGDQEESISHMYLTHTLILAAIPAVSAFIGTTQVGWVIGSRAPVMLTVESAIWMTVMSYLAMLGGVAVMGAFIHWMARTYDANPSLARCVAFATYTATPLFIGGLAALYPHMWLGMIVGTAAICYTVYLLYVGLPTFMNIPSDEGFLFSSSVLAVGLVVLVAIMAFTVIVWGLGVGPVYTN
;
A
#
# COMPACT_ATOMS: atom_id res chain seq x y z
N MET A 1 1.24 -7.81 16.77
CA MET A 1 1.53 -7.56 15.34
C MET A 1 0.41 -7.97 14.39
N ILE A 2 0.09 -9.26 14.15
CA ILE A 2 -1.16 -9.61 13.40
C ILE A 2 -2.39 -9.13 14.18
N HIS A 3 -2.31 -9.16 15.52
CA HIS A 3 -3.31 -8.54 16.39
C HIS A 3 -3.53 -7.05 16.08
N HIS A 4 -2.47 -6.25 15.83
CA HIS A 4 -2.63 -4.84 15.46
C HIS A 4 -3.28 -4.66 14.10
N VAL A 5 -3.05 -5.57 13.14
CA VAL A 5 -3.76 -5.52 11.84
C VAL A 5 -5.26 -5.76 12.06
N VAL A 6 -5.64 -6.78 12.83
CA VAL A 6 -7.06 -7.06 13.15
C VAL A 6 -7.68 -5.96 14.00
N GLY A 7 -6.91 -5.42 14.94
CA GLY A 7 -7.30 -4.30 15.76
C GLY A 7 -7.51 -3.03 14.94
N LEU A 8 -6.66 -2.75 13.93
CA LEU A 8 -6.84 -1.63 13.01
C LEU A 8 -8.19 -1.71 12.28
N PHE A 9 -8.65 -2.92 11.98
CA PHE A 9 -9.97 -3.14 11.37
C PHE A 9 -11.14 -3.10 12.35
N THR A 10 -10.91 -3.25 13.66
CA THR A 10 -11.98 -3.36 14.67
C THR A 10 -12.06 -2.16 15.62
N HIS A 11 -10.93 -1.69 16.13
CA HIS A 11 -10.77 -0.57 17.06
C HIS A 11 -9.54 0.30 16.71
N PRO A 12 -9.56 1.03 15.59
CA PRO A 12 -8.39 1.76 15.08
C PRO A 12 -7.84 2.79 16.09
N ASP A 13 -8.70 3.52 16.80
CA ASP A 13 -8.28 4.54 17.77
C ASP A 13 -7.47 3.98 18.94
N GLN A 14 -7.81 2.78 19.39
CA GLN A 14 -7.17 2.11 20.52
C GLN A 14 -5.84 1.49 20.07
N GLU A 15 -5.84 0.82 18.92
CA GLU A 15 -4.64 0.23 18.36
C GLU A 15 -3.56 1.25 18.02
N TRP A 16 -3.92 2.41 17.48
CA TRP A 16 -2.91 3.45 17.22
C TRP A 16 -2.22 3.93 18.50
N LYS A 17 -2.90 3.88 19.65
CA LYS A 17 -2.30 4.19 20.96
C LYS A 17 -1.41 3.05 21.45
N GLU A 18 -1.79 1.80 21.21
CA GLU A 18 -0.96 0.63 21.54
C GLU A 18 0.30 0.56 20.67
N ILE A 19 0.16 0.69 19.35
CA ILE A 19 1.28 0.78 18.40
C ILE A 19 2.21 1.94 18.75
N ARG A 20 1.68 3.03 19.33
CA ARG A 20 2.49 4.15 19.80
C ARG A 20 3.31 3.80 21.06
N GLY A 21 2.77 2.97 21.94
CA GLY A 21 3.38 2.55 23.20
C GLY A 21 4.48 1.49 23.07
N ASP A 22 4.54 0.77 21.95
CA ASP A 22 5.59 -0.22 21.70
C ASP A 22 6.99 0.42 21.55
N GLN A 23 7.98 -0.10 22.31
CA GLN A 23 9.31 0.50 22.49
C GLN A 23 10.25 0.41 21.27
N GLU A 24 11.17 1.38 21.18
CA GLU A 24 11.78 1.92 19.94
C GLU A 24 12.91 1.10 19.26
N GLU A 25 13.66 0.24 19.94
CA GLU A 25 14.96 -0.22 19.40
C GLU A 25 14.97 -1.62 18.75
N SER A 26 14.07 -2.54 19.14
CA SER A 26 14.12 -3.93 18.65
C SER A 26 13.21 -4.21 17.43
N ILE A 27 12.43 -3.23 16.96
CA ILE A 27 11.26 -3.51 16.11
C ILE A 27 11.43 -3.07 14.64
N SER A 28 12.47 -2.31 14.29
CA SER A 28 12.71 -1.88 12.89
C SER A 28 12.78 -3.05 11.90
N HIS A 29 13.52 -4.11 12.26
CA HIS A 29 13.59 -5.34 11.45
C HIS A 29 12.24 -6.05 11.32
N MET A 30 11.44 -6.00 12.39
CA MET A 30 10.13 -6.65 12.47
C MET A 30 9.09 -5.93 11.61
N TYR A 31 9.10 -4.59 11.60
CA TYR A 31 8.25 -3.78 10.72
C TYR A 31 8.62 -3.96 9.25
N LEU A 32 9.92 -3.95 8.92
CA LEU A 32 10.40 -4.22 7.56
C LEU A 32 9.92 -5.59 7.06
N THR A 33 10.07 -6.64 7.88
CA THR A 33 9.60 -7.99 7.54
C THR A 33 8.09 -8.01 7.31
N HIS A 34 7.32 -7.25 8.10
CA HIS A 34 5.88 -7.14 7.93
C HIS A 34 5.48 -6.44 6.62
N THR A 35 6.15 -5.32 6.28
CA THR A 35 5.97 -4.64 4.99
C THR A 35 6.25 -5.56 3.82
N LEU A 36 7.34 -6.33 3.90
CA LEU A 36 7.72 -7.29 2.86
C LEU A 36 6.64 -8.36 2.64
N ILE A 37 6.06 -8.90 3.72
CA ILE A 37 5.00 -9.91 3.65
C ILE A 37 3.70 -9.32 3.10
N LEU A 38 3.27 -8.15 3.61
CA LEU A 38 2.02 -7.53 3.18
C LEU A 38 2.05 -7.13 1.71
N ALA A 39 3.17 -6.56 1.23
CA ALA A 39 3.32 -6.22 -0.19
C ALA A 39 3.38 -7.45 -1.10
N ALA A 40 3.71 -8.64 -0.58
CA ALA A 40 3.76 -9.86 -1.37
C ALA A 40 2.35 -10.35 -1.73
N ILE A 41 1.35 -10.06 -0.89
CA ILE A 41 -0.05 -10.44 -1.10
C ILE A 41 -0.57 -9.95 -2.47
N PRO A 42 -0.62 -8.63 -2.76
CA PRO A 42 -1.09 -8.14 -4.05
C PRO A 42 -0.23 -8.65 -5.22
N ALA A 43 1.09 -8.76 -5.04
CA ALA A 43 2.01 -9.20 -6.09
C ALA A 43 1.72 -10.65 -6.53
N VAL A 44 1.58 -11.56 -5.57
CA VAL A 44 1.26 -12.98 -5.81
C VAL A 44 -0.17 -13.13 -6.32
N SER A 45 -1.13 -12.39 -5.75
CA SER A 45 -2.52 -12.39 -6.21
C SER A 45 -2.64 -11.94 -7.66
N ALA A 46 -1.95 -10.86 -8.05
CA ALA A 46 -1.92 -10.39 -9.43
C ALA A 46 -1.25 -11.40 -10.36
N PHE A 47 -0.16 -12.05 -9.94
CA PHE A 47 0.51 -13.09 -10.73
C PHE A 47 -0.46 -14.25 -11.05
N ILE A 48 -1.12 -14.79 -10.03
CA ILE A 48 -2.05 -15.91 -10.19
C ILE A 48 -3.26 -15.49 -11.03
N GLY A 49 -3.85 -14.33 -10.75
CA GLY A 49 -5.01 -13.85 -11.48
C GLY A 49 -4.72 -13.59 -12.96
N THR A 50 -3.54 -13.05 -13.29
CA THR A 50 -3.17 -12.73 -14.68
C THR A 50 -2.72 -13.95 -15.50
N THR A 51 -2.19 -15.00 -14.86
CA THR A 51 -1.67 -16.20 -15.53
C THR A 51 -2.65 -17.36 -15.58
N GLN A 52 -3.42 -17.60 -14.50
CA GLN A 52 -4.29 -18.78 -14.38
C GLN A 52 -5.76 -18.48 -14.65
N VAL A 53 -6.24 -17.31 -14.25
CA VAL A 53 -7.65 -16.92 -14.41
C VAL A 53 -7.85 -16.13 -15.71
N GLY A 54 -7.00 -15.13 -15.96
CA GLY A 54 -7.07 -14.27 -17.13
C GLY A 54 -8.21 -13.27 -17.08
N TRP A 55 -8.06 -12.16 -17.80
CA TRP A 55 -9.09 -11.11 -17.87
C TRP A 55 -10.10 -11.42 -18.97
N VAL A 56 -11.39 -11.38 -18.64
CA VAL A 56 -12.48 -11.51 -19.61
C VAL A 56 -12.99 -10.12 -19.99
N ILE A 57 -12.89 -9.76 -21.27
CA ILE A 57 -13.45 -8.52 -21.81
C ILE A 57 -14.66 -8.87 -22.67
N GLY A 58 -15.87 -8.60 -22.16
CA GLY A 58 -17.13 -8.93 -22.83
C GLY A 58 -17.37 -10.44 -22.87
N SER A 59 -17.70 -10.98 -24.03
CA SER A 59 -17.98 -12.41 -24.27
C SER A 59 -16.80 -13.18 -24.86
N ARG A 60 -15.59 -12.61 -24.86
CA ARG A 60 -14.37 -13.25 -25.41
C ARG A 60 -13.74 -14.22 -24.42
N ALA A 61 -12.89 -15.11 -24.94
CA ALA A 61 -12.07 -15.98 -24.11
C ALA A 61 -11.16 -15.16 -23.17
N PRO A 62 -10.82 -15.69 -21.98
CA PRO A 62 -9.94 -15.01 -21.05
C PRO A 62 -8.58 -14.72 -21.67
N VAL A 63 -8.12 -13.48 -21.56
CA VAL A 63 -6.79 -13.06 -21.99
C VAL A 63 -5.82 -13.27 -20.83
N MET A 64 -4.84 -14.15 -21.03
CA MET A 64 -3.83 -14.50 -20.04
C MET A 64 -2.46 -13.94 -20.42
N LEU A 65 -1.64 -13.69 -19.42
CA LEU A 65 -0.23 -13.33 -19.58
C LEU A 65 0.65 -14.58 -19.66
N THR A 66 1.70 -14.51 -20.47
CA THR A 66 2.77 -15.50 -20.44
C THR A 66 3.44 -15.49 -19.07
N VAL A 67 3.84 -16.67 -18.59
CA VAL A 67 4.45 -16.84 -17.26
C VAL A 67 5.71 -15.98 -17.11
N GLU A 68 6.54 -15.90 -18.15
CA GLU A 68 7.77 -15.10 -18.16
C GLU A 68 7.49 -13.60 -17.96
N SER A 69 6.56 -13.05 -18.75
CA SER A 69 6.17 -11.63 -18.62
C SER A 69 5.51 -11.35 -17.27
N ALA A 70 4.64 -12.26 -16.81
CA ALA A 70 3.97 -12.13 -15.52
C ALA A 70 4.95 -12.12 -14.34
N ILE A 71 5.99 -12.97 -14.34
CA ILE A 71 7.02 -12.99 -13.28
C ILE A 71 7.70 -11.62 -13.21
N TRP A 72 8.16 -11.10 -14.35
CA TRP A 72 8.88 -9.83 -14.37
C TRP A 72 7.99 -8.66 -13.91
N MET A 73 6.74 -8.59 -14.38
CA MET A 73 5.77 -7.59 -13.96
C MET A 73 5.46 -7.67 -12.46
N THR A 74 5.31 -8.88 -11.93
CA THR A 74 5.07 -9.10 -10.49
C THR A 74 6.25 -8.63 -9.65
N VAL A 75 7.49 -8.93 -10.05
CA VAL A 75 8.69 -8.47 -9.34
C VAL A 75 8.81 -6.95 -9.38
N MET A 76 8.61 -6.32 -10.54
CA MET A 76 8.67 -4.85 -10.65
C MET A 76 7.58 -4.17 -9.83
N SER A 77 6.35 -4.70 -9.85
CA SER A 77 5.23 -4.20 -9.04
C SER A 77 5.52 -4.33 -7.54
N TYR A 78 6.07 -5.46 -7.12
CA TYR A 78 6.48 -5.68 -5.74
C TYR A 78 7.52 -4.66 -5.26
N LEU A 79 8.57 -4.44 -6.06
CA LEU A 79 9.59 -3.44 -5.75
C LEU A 79 9.02 -2.01 -5.75
N ALA A 80 8.10 -1.69 -6.67
CA ALA A 80 7.43 -0.39 -6.71
C ALA A 80 6.57 -0.14 -5.46
N MET A 81 5.86 -1.16 -4.96
CA MET A 81 5.09 -1.05 -3.71
C MET A 81 6.00 -0.81 -2.50
N LEU A 82 7.10 -1.56 -2.38
CA LEU A 82 8.07 -1.36 -1.30
C LEU A 82 8.71 0.04 -1.37
N GLY A 83 9.09 0.47 -2.57
CA GLY A 83 9.61 1.82 -2.82
C GLY A 83 8.60 2.90 -2.46
N GLY A 84 7.33 2.71 -2.83
CA GLY A 84 6.23 3.61 -2.48
C GLY A 84 6.06 3.77 -0.97
N VAL A 85 6.05 2.67 -0.21
CA VAL A 85 5.97 2.71 1.26
C VAL A 85 7.19 3.41 1.87
N ALA A 86 8.40 3.12 1.37
CA ALA A 86 9.63 3.75 1.86
C ALA A 86 9.64 5.27 1.60
N VAL A 87 9.23 5.69 0.39
CA VAL A 87 9.09 7.10 0.01
C VAL A 87 8.05 7.80 0.88
N MET A 88 6.89 7.18 1.08
CA MET A 88 5.84 7.72 1.96
C MET A 88 6.33 7.86 3.40
N GLY A 89 7.01 6.85 3.94
CA GLY A 89 7.61 6.92 5.27
C GLY A 89 8.64 8.05 5.40
N ALA A 90 9.46 8.28 4.37
CA ALA A 90 10.41 9.39 4.33
C ALA A 90 9.73 10.76 4.30
N PHE A 91 8.67 10.92 3.51
CA PHE A 91 7.89 12.16 3.49
C PHE A 91 7.17 12.42 4.82
N ILE A 92 6.58 11.40 5.43
CA ILE A 92 5.96 11.51 6.76
C ILE A 92 7.01 11.93 7.79
N HIS A 93 8.20 11.32 7.79
CA HIS A 93 9.29 11.69 8.69
C HIS A 93 9.76 13.13 8.47
N TRP A 94 9.91 13.55 7.21
CA TRP A 94 10.31 14.91 6.87
C TRP A 94 9.27 15.95 7.32
N MET A 95 7.99 15.68 7.06
CA MET A 95 6.90 16.59 7.42
C MET A 95 6.62 16.63 8.92
N ALA A 96 6.83 15.53 9.65
CA ALA A 96 6.64 15.49 11.10
C ALA A 96 7.44 16.58 11.82
N ARG A 97 8.65 16.90 11.31
CA ARG A 97 9.51 17.96 11.85
C ARG A 97 8.88 19.36 11.78
N THR A 98 7.97 19.60 10.85
CA THR A 98 7.23 20.87 10.71
C THR A 98 6.16 21.03 11.79
N TYR A 99 5.71 19.92 12.39
CA TYR A 99 4.67 19.87 13.42
C TYR A 99 5.23 19.51 14.80
N ASP A 100 6.51 19.83 15.06
CA ASP A 100 7.24 19.55 16.30
C ASP A 100 7.22 18.07 16.76
N ALA A 101 6.92 17.14 15.84
CA ALA A 101 6.98 15.70 16.07
C ALA A 101 8.32 15.14 15.58
N ASN A 102 9.01 14.35 16.42
CA ASN A 102 10.30 13.73 16.10
C ASN A 102 10.24 12.19 16.08
N PRO A 103 9.43 11.55 15.22
CA PRO A 103 9.40 10.09 15.08
C PRO A 103 10.66 9.59 14.37
N SER A 104 11.09 8.36 14.65
CA SER A 104 12.13 7.69 13.86
C SER A 104 11.65 7.34 12.45
N LEU A 105 12.55 7.28 11.47
CA LEU A 105 12.20 6.93 10.08
C LEU A 105 11.53 5.54 10.00
N ALA A 106 12.05 4.56 10.74
CA ALA A 106 11.48 3.20 10.80
C ALA A 106 10.02 3.21 11.25
N ARG A 107 9.68 4.10 12.19
CA ARG A 107 8.33 4.26 12.74
C ARG A 107 7.39 4.92 11.73
N CYS A 108 7.87 5.87 10.94
CA CYS A 108 7.10 6.45 9.82
C CYS A 108 6.85 5.43 8.69
N VAL A 109 7.83 4.58 8.38
CA VAL A 109 7.67 3.48 7.41
C VAL A 109 6.69 2.43 7.91
N ALA A 110 6.75 2.08 9.20
CA ALA A 110 5.78 1.20 9.84
C ALA A 110 4.36 1.78 9.77
N PHE A 111 4.20 3.07 10.12
CA PHE A 111 2.94 3.78 9.99
C PHE A 111 2.39 3.72 8.56
N ALA A 112 3.21 4.08 7.56
CA ALA A 112 2.82 4.00 6.16
C ALA A 112 2.39 2.58 5.74
N THR A 113 3.08 1.55 6.24
CA THR A 113 2.72 0.15 6.01
C THR A 113 1.36 -0.19 6.60
N TYR A 114 1.12 0.18 7.86
CA TYR A 114 -0.16 -0.09 8.53
C TYR A 114 -1.32 0.62 7.86
N THR A 115 -1.14 1.89 7.49
CA THR A 115 -2.13 2.66 6.74
C THR A 115 -2.40 2.04 5.36
N ALA A 116 -1.37 1.51 4.67
CA ALA A 116 -1.52 0.85 3.37
C ALA A 116 -2.07 -0.59 3.43
N THR A 117 -2.19 -1.19 4.62
CA THR A 117 -2.70 -2.57 4.80
C THR A 117 -4.01 -2.86 4.07
N PRO A 118 -5.04 -1.97 4.09
CA PRO A 118 -6.28 -2.20 3.38
C PRO A 118 -6.08 -2.29 1.86
N LEU A 119 -5.14 -1.52 1.29
CA LEU A 119 -4.77 -1.62 -0.12
C LEU A 119 -4.09 -2.96 -0.42
N PHE A 120 -3.19 -3.42 0.45
CA PHE A 120 -2.52 -4.71 0.28
C PHE A 120 -3.50 -5.89 0.36
N ILE A 121 -4.40 -5.88 1.34
CA ILE A 121 -5.45 -6.89 1.49
C ILE A 121 -6.45 -6.80 0.32
N GLY A 122 -6.82 -5.58 -0.08
CA GLY A 122 -7.66 -5.34 -1.25
C GLY A 122 -7.04 -5.92 -2.54
N GLY A 123 -5.72 -6.01 -2.61
CA GLY A 123 -4.98 -6.69 -3.66
C GLY A 123 -5.33 -8.17 -3.86
N LEU A 124 -5.90 -8.85 -2.86
CA LEU A 124 -6.43 -10.22 -3.03
C LEU A 124 -7.53 -10.29 -4.10
N ALA A 125 -8.25 -9.19 -4.34
CA ALA A 125 -9.20 -9.08 -5.45
C ALA A 125 -8.56 -9.40 -6.81
N ALA A 126 -7.25 -9.18 -6.96
CA ALA A 126 -6.54 -9.47 -8.20
C ALA A 126 -6.45 -10.97 -8.51
N LEU A 127 -6.71 -11.87 -7.55
CA LEU A 127 -6.81 -13.32 -7.79
C LEU A 127 -7.92 -13.65 -8.79
N TYR A 128 -9.02 -12.91 -8.74
CA TYR A 128 -10.13 -13.04 -9.67
C TYR A 128 -10.29 -11.73 -10.44
N PRO A 129 -9.60 -11.58 -11.59
CA PRO A 129 -9.56 -10.36 -12.40
C PRO A 129 -10.92 -10.01 -13.02
N HIS A 130 -11.84 -9.56 -12.18
CA HIS A 130 -13.18 -9.12 -12.57
C HIS A 130 -13.31 -7.63 -12.28
N MET A 131 -13.61 -6.85 -13.34
CA MET A 131 -13.72 -5.40 -13.29
C MET A 131 -14.56 -4.87 -12.11
N TRP A 132 -15.76 -5.42 -11.88
CA TRP A 132 -16.65 -4.98 -10.80
C TRP A 132 -16.09 -5.29 -9.41
N LEU A 133 -15.54 -6.47 -9.23
CA LEU A 133 -14.94 -6.89 -7.97
C LEU A 133 -13.75 -5.99 -7.63
N GLY A 134 -12.85 -5.77 -8.59
CA GLY A 134 -11.71 -4.86 -8.44
C GLY A 134 -12.14 -3.42 -8.14
N MET A 135 -13.19 -2.92 -8.81
CA MET A 135 -13.70 -1.56 -8.58
C MET A 135 -14.28 -1.39 -7.17
N ILE A 136 -15.11 -2.32 -6.70
CA ILE A 136 -15.73 -2.26 -5.37
C ILE A 136 -14.66 -2.42 -4.27
N VAL A 137 -13.83 -3.45 -4.37
CA VAL A 137 -12.80 -3.73 -3.35
C VAL A 137 -11.74 -2.65 -3.35
N GLY A 138 -11.29 -2.17 -4.52
CA GLY A 138 -10.32 -1.10 -4.65
C GLY A 138 -10.84 0.22 -4.07
N THR A 139 -12.08 0.60 -4.37
CA THR A 139 -12.70 1.82 -3.80
C THR A 139 -12.83 1.70 -2.29
N ALA A 140 -13.31 0.56 -1.78
CA ALA A 140 -13.42 0.33 -0.34
C ALA A 140 -12.05 0.40 0.36
N ALA A 141 -11.03 -0.21 -0.23
CA ALA A 141 -9.66 -0.19 0.29
C ALA A 141 -9.06 1.22 0.33
N ILE A 142 -9.28 2.02 -0.72
CA ILE A 142 -8.84 3.43 -0.76
C ILE A 142 -9.55 4.24 0.32
N CYS A 143 -10.89 4.18 0.38
CA CYS A 143 -11.66 4.91 1.39
C CYS A 143 -11.22 4.56 2.81
N TYR A 144 -11.00 3.28 3.09
CA TYR A 144 -10.56 2.83 4.42
C TYR A 144 -9.11 3.24 4.73
N THR A 145 -8.23 3.21 3.74
CA THR A 145 -6.84 3.70 3.87
C THR A 145 -6.80 5.19 4.20
N VAL A 146 -7.63 6.00 3.52
CA VAL A 146 -7.77 7.43 3.82
C VAL A 146 -8.31 7.61 5.24
N TYR A 147 -9.35 6.88 5.63
CA TYR A 147 -9.87 6.92 6.99
C TYR A 147 -8.79 6.59 8.04
N LEU A 148 -8.04 5.50 7.86
CA LEU A 148 -6.94 5.13 8.76
C LEU A 148 -5.84 6.17 8.82
N LEU A 149 -5.55 6.87 7.72
CA LEU A 149 -4.57 7.96 7.72
C LEU A 149 -5.03 9.11 8.61
N TYR A 150 -6.26 9.60 8.43
CA TYR A 150 -6.77 10.75 9.20
C TYR A 150 -6.98 10.45 10.68
N VAL A 151 -7.34 9.22 11.03
CA VAL A 151 -7.47 8.79 12.43
C VAL A 151 -6.11 8.48 13.05
N GLY A 152 -5.25 7.79 12.31
CA GLY A 152 -4.00 7.27 12.83
C GLY A 152 -2.92 8.33 12.99
N LEU A 153 -2.80 9.24 12.02
CA LEU A 153 -1.70 10.19 11.99
C LEU A 153 -1.65 11.14 13.20
N PRO A 154 -2.73 11.86 13.58
CA PRO A 154 -2.71 12.70 14.78
C PRO A 154 -2.45 11.89 16.06
N THR A 155 -3.06 10.71 16.17
CA THR A 155 -2.95 9.82 17.33
C THR A 155 -1.52 9.29 17.50
N PHE A 156 -0.91 8.87 16.39
CA PHE A 156 0.42 8.28 16.34
C PHE A 156 1.51 9.33 16.57
N MET A 157 1.35 10.51 15.97
CA MET A 157 2.32 11.61 16.08
C MET A 157 2.12 12.49 17.31
N ASN A 158 1.03 12.31 18.06
CA ASN A 158 0.68 13.12 19.24
C ASN A 158 0.50 14.61 18.96
N ILE A 159 -0.14 14.93 17.84
CA ILE A 159 -0.36 16.30 17.38
C ILE A 159 -1.82 16.69 17.67
N PRO A 160 -2.12 17.95 18.02
CA PRO A 160 -3.49 18.43 18.18
C PRO A 160 -4.34 18.13 16.93
N SER A 161 -5.65 17.89 17.12
CA SER A 161 -6.56 17.51 16.03
C SER A 161 -6.56 18.49 14.85
N ASP A 162 -6.44 19.78 15.14
CA ASP A 162 -6.53 20.86 14.15
C ASP A 162 -5.32 20.84 13.20
N GLU A 163 -4.12 20.63 13.75
CA GLU A 163 -2.88 20.47 12.98
C GLU A 163 -2.78 19.09 12.32
N GLY A 164 -3.28 18.05 13.00
CA GLY A 164 -3.30 16.68 12.50
C GLY A 164 -4.15 16.52 11.22
N PHE A 165 -5.24 17.27 11.08
CA PHE A 165 -6.03 17.30 9.86
C PHE A 165 -5.24 17.86 8.66
N LEU A 166 -4.52 18.96 8.86
CA LEU A 166 -3.67 19.57 7.83
C LEU A 166 -2.51 18.67 7.45
N PHE A 167 -1.87 18.04 8.44
CA PHE A 167 -0.78 17.10 8.21
C PHE A 167 -1.28 15.87 7.43
N SER A 168 -2.40 15.25 7.85
CA SER A 168 -2.99 14.10 7.15
C SER A 168 -3.36 14.42 5.71
N SER A 169 -3.97 15.58 5.46
CA SER A 169 -4.34 16.03 4.11
C SER A 169 -3.11 16.23 3.22
N SER A 170 -2.03 16.76 3.79
CA SER A 170 -0.77 16.97 3.07
C SER A 170 -0.08 15.65 2.74
N VAL A 171 -0.08 14.68 3.68
CA VAL A 171 0.42 13.32 3.43
C VAL A 171 -0.41 12.60 2.36
N LEU A 172 -1.74 12.76 2.38
CA LEU A 172 -2.62 12.21 1.35
C LEU A 172 -2.29 12.78 -0.04
N ALA A 173 -2.06 14.10 -0.14
CA ALA A 173 -1.70 14.74 -1.39
C ALA A 173 -0.35 14.21 -1.93
N VAL A 174 0.66 14.06 -1.06
CA VAL A 174 1.93 13.44 -1.42
C VAL A 174 1.72 12.00 -1.89
N GLY A 175 0.90 11.23 -1.18
CA GLY A 175 0.55 9.86 -1.57
C GLY A 175 -0.08 9.75 -2.96
N LEU A 176 -0.97 10.69 -3.30
CA LEU A 176 -1.56 10.77 -4.64
C LEU A 176 -0.50 11.08 -5.70
N VAL A 177 0.41 12.03 -5.43
CA VAL A 177 1.51 12.37 -6.36
C VAL A 177 2.44 11.17 -6.56
N VAL A 178 2.82 10.48 -5.48
CA VAL A 178 3.66 9.27 -5.55
C VAL A 178 2.97 8.17 -6.35
N LEU A 179 1.66 7.95 -6.12
CA LEU A 179 0.87 6.99 -6.89
C LEU A 179 0.89 7.30 -8.39
N VAL A 180 0.60 8.56 -8.76
CA VAL A 180 0.62 9.00 -10.16
C VAL A 180 2.02 8.89 -10.77
N ALA A 181 3.06 9.22 -10.02
CA ALA A 181 4.45 9.07 -10.47
C ALA A 181 4.81 7.60 -10.74
N ILE A 182 4.40 6.68 -9.87
CA ILE A 182 4.60 5.23 -10.06
C ILE A 182 3.84 4.73 -11.30
N MET A 183 2.60 5.18 -11.49
CA MET A 183 1.81 4.83 -12.69
C MET A 183 2.48 5.33 -13.97
N ALA A 184 2.90 6.60 -14.01
CA ALA A 184 3.58 7.19 -15.17
C ALA A 184 4.90 6.46 -15.47
N PHE A 185 5.69 6.16 -14.44
CA PHE A 185 6.92 5.40 -14.56
C PHE A 185 6.65 4.00 -15.15
N THR A 186 5.60 3.32 -14.67
CA THR A 186 5.21 2.00 -15.18
C THR A 186 4.87 2.05 -16.67
N VAL A 187 4.10 3.07 -17.11
CA VAL A 187 3.75 3.25 -18.53
C VAL A 187 5.00 3.49 -19.39
N ILE A 188 5.95 4.30 -18.91
CA ILE A 188 7.22 4.53 -19.62
C ILE A 188 8.00 3.23 -19.76
N VAL A 189 8.13 2.45 -18.68
CA VAL A 189 8.82 1.15 -18.69
C VAL A 189 8.18 0.19 -19.70
N TRP A 190 6.86 0.15 -19.78
CA TRP A 190 6.16 -0.66 -20.79
C TRP A 190 6.45 -0.16 -22.21
N GLY A 191 6.49 1.16 -22.41
CA GLY A 191 6.85 1.78 -23.69
C GLY A 191 8.29 1.48 -24.16
N LEU A 192 9.20 1.17 -23.23
CA LEU A 192 10.58 0.77 -23.51
C LEU A 192 10.73 -0.72 -23.89
N GLY A 193 9.62 -1.46 -24.02
CA GLY A 193 9.62 -2.87 -24.46
C GLY A 193 9.45 -3.89 -23.34
N VAL A 194 9.22 -3.44 -22.10
CA VAL A 194 8.99 -4.29 -20.91
C VAL A 194 7.48 -4.42 -20.63
N GLY A 195 6.68 -4.49 -21.69
CA GLY A 195 5.23 -4.56 -21.62
C GLY A 195 4.68 -5.97 -21.37
N PRO A 196 3.38 -6.09 -21.08
CA PRO A 196 2.70 -7.38 -20.95
C PRO A 196 2.74 -8.18 -22.25
N VAL A 197 3.23 -9.43 -22.19
CA VAL A 197 3.19 -10.38 -23.32
C VAL A 197 2.08 -11.38 -23.06
N TYR A 198 1.07 -11.36 -23.92
CA TYR A 198 -0.11 -12.21 -23.82
C TYR A 198 0.11 -13.58 -24.45
N THR A 199 -0.60 -14.59 -23.94
CA THR A 199 -0.67 -15.91 -24.58
C THR A 199 -1.51 -15.81 -25.87
N ASN A 200 -1.11 -16.52 -26.92
CA ASN A 200 -1.83 -16.58 -28.20
C ASN A 200 -3.22 -17.21 -28.06
#